data_AF-A0A662FSE7-F1
#
_entry.id   AF-A0A662FSE7-F1
#
_cell.length_a   1.000
_cell.length_b   1.000
_cell.length_c   1.000
_cell.angle_alpha   90.00
_cell.angle_beta   90.00
_cell.angle_gamma   90.00
#
_symmetry.space_group_name_H-M   'P 1'
#
loop_
_entity.id
_entity.type
_entity.pdbx_description
1 polymer ?
#
loop_
_entity_poly.entity_id
_entity_poly.type
_entity_poly.pdbx_seq_one_letter_code
_entity_poly.pdbx_strand_id
1 'polypeptide(L)'
;IVNIVKHCLEVTQAKSVKAVIGGLHLLGLDRMQVKEIANKLLELGVEKIYAGHCTGFEALCVLSETFKENFKRIYCGAVIKL
;
A
#
# COMPACT_ATOMS: atom_id res chain seq x y z
N ILE A 1 -0.88 8.45 1.43
CA ILE A 1 0.15 7.51 0.92
C ILE A 1 0.64 7.82 -0.50
N VAL A 2 -0.23 8.06 -1.50
CA VAL A 2 0.18 8.30 -2.90
C VAL A 2 1.26 9.38 -3.03
N ASN A 3 1.08 10.54 -2.40
CA ASN A 3 2.07 11.62 -2.45
C ASN A 3 3.41 11.26 -1.81
N ILE A 4 3.40 10.38 -0.80
CA ILE A 4 4.64 9.89 -0.17
C ILE A 4 5.43 9.03 -1.17
N VAL A 5 4.74 8.16 -1.92
CA VAL A 5 5.37 7.35 -2.97
C VAL A 5 5.90 8.24 -4.10
N LYS A 6 5.13 9.22 -4.57
CA LYS A 6 5.61 10.20 -5.56
C LYS A 6 6.86 10.92 -5.10
N HIS A 7 6.84 11.46 -3.89
CA HIS A 7 7.99 12.16 -3.32
C HIS A 7 9.21 11.25 -3.15
N CYS A 8 9.00 9.97 -2.76
CA CYS A 8 10.07 8.99 -2.70
C CYS A 8 10.74 8.79 -4.07
N LEU A 9 9.96 8.61 -5.14
CA LEU A 9 10.48 8.46 -6.51
C LEU A 9 11.24 9.71 -6.96
N GLU A 10 10.72 10.91 -6.66
CA GLU A 10 11.37 12.19 -6.96
C GLU A 10 12.71 12.34 -6.23
N VAL A 11 12.77 12.03 -4.93
CA VAL A 11 13.99 12.21 -4.12
C VAL A 11 15.04 11.16 -4.46
N THR A 12 14.63 9.91 -4.70
CA THR A 12 15.54 8.79 -4.94
C THR A 12 15.94 8.63 -6.40
N GLN A 13 15.21 9.26 -7.33
CA GLN A 13 15.31 9.04 -8.78
C GLN A 13 15.10 7.56 -9.18
N ALA A 14 14.45 6.78 -8.30
CA ALA A 14 14.09 5.40 -8.59
C ALA A 14 12.95 5.34 -9.62
N LYS A 15 12.91 4.25 -10.40
CA LYS A 15 11.86 4.02 -11.40
C LYS A 15 10.60 3.35 -10.83
N SER A 16 10.73 2.68 -9.69
CA SER A 16 9.64 1.93 -9.05
C SER A 16 9.87 1.82 -7.53
N VAL A 17 8.82 1.43 -6.80
CA VAL A 17 8.89 1.16 -5.36
C VAL A 17 8.64 -0.33 -5.12
N LYS A 18 9.68 -1.05 -4.69
CA LYS A 18 9.60 -2.49 -4.42
C LYS A 18 8.54 -2.87 -3.38
N ALA A 19 8.40 -2.08 -2.32
CA ALA A 19 7.39 -2.32 -1.31
C ALA A 19 7.03 -1.07 -0.51
N VAL A 20 5.76 -0.99 -0.10
CA VAL A 20 5.28 -0.05 0.93
C VAL A 20 4.87 -0.86 2.16
N ILE A 21 5.44 -0.52 3.32
CA ILE A 21 5.28 -1.28 4.58
C ILE A 21 4.82 -0.34 5.69
N GLY A 22 3.68 -0.63 6.33
CA GLY A 22 3.22 0.10 7.52
C GLY A 22 1.71 0.33 7.59
N GLY A 23 1.31 1.28 8.44
CA GLY A 23 -0.08 1.77 8.49
C GLY A 23 -0.30 2.86 7.45
N LEU A 24 -1.33 2.72 6.61
CA LEU A 24 -1.59 3.62 5.48
C LEU A 24 -2.63 4.70 5.77
N HIS A 25 -3.22 4.68 6.98
CA HIS A 25 -4.22 5.66 7.43
C HIS A 25 -5.41 5.81 6.47
N LEU A 26 -5.99 4.67 6.07
CA LEU A 26 -7.14 4.60 5.15
C LEU A 26 -8.45 4.30 5.88
N LEU A 27 -8.43 4.22 7.22
CA LEU A 27 -9.61 3.99 8.03
C LEU A 27 -10.62 5.12 7.82
N GLY A 28 -11.88 4.77 7.58
CA GLY A 28 -12.97 5.72 7.38
C GLY A 28 -13.16 6.17 5.92
N LEU A 29 -12.28 5.78 5.01
CA LEU A 29 -12.51 5.94 3.57
C LEU A 29 -13.46 4.85 3.06
N ASP A 30 -14.26 5.20 2.07
CA ASP A 30 -15.10 4.22 1.38
C ASP A 30 -14.27 3.32 0.45
N ARG A 31 -14.88 2.21 0.01
CA ARG A 31 -14.18 1.23 -0.84
C ARG A 31 -13.75 1.80 -2.19
N MET A 32 -14.49 2.75 -2.76
CA MET A 32 -14.16 3.36 -4.05
C MET A 32 -12.91 4.24 -3.90
N GLN A 33 -12.85 5.06 -2.85
CA GLN A 33 -11.69 5.89 -2.50
C GLN A 33 -10.44 5.03 -2.25
N VAL A 34 -10.56 3.94 -1.48
CA VAL A 34 -9.43 3.04 -1.25
C VAL A 34 -8.97 2.39 -2.55
N LYS A 35 -9.91 1.98 -3.42
CA LYS A 35 -9.57 1.37 -4.71
C LYS A 35 -8.86 2.34 -5.64
N GLU A 36 -9.29 3.61 -5.68
CA GLU A 36 -8.61 4.67 -6.42
C GLU A 36 -7.17 4.87 -5.92
N ILE A 37 -6.98 4.91 -4.61
CA ILE A 37 -5.65 5.00 -3.99
C ILE A 37 -4.80 3.78 -4.36
N ALA A 38 -5.34 2.57 -4.27
CA ALA A 38 -4.63 1.34 -4.59
C ALA A 38 -4.20 1.30 -6.07
N ASN A 39 -5.08 1.69 -6.99
CA ASN A 39 -4.76 1.78 -8.42
C ASN A 39 -3.66 2.83 -8.69
N LYS A 40 -3.74 4.01 -8.06
CA LYS A 40 -2.68 5.02 -8.17
C LYS A 40 -1.32 4.51 -7.68
N LEU A 41 -1.30 3.64 -6.66
CA LEU A 41 -0.05 3.03 -6.20
C LEU A 41 0.50 2.03 -7.23
N LEU A 42 -0.36 1.25 -7.90
CA LEU A 42 0.06 0.38 -9.02
C LEU A 42 0.61 1.20 -10.19
N GLU A 43 -0.05 2.29 -10.56
CA GLU A 43 0.39 3.21 -11.63
C GLU A 43 1.76 3.84 -11.33
N LEU A 44 2.06 4.10 -10.06
CA LEU A 44 3.36 4.59 -9.60
C LEU A 44 4.43 3.49 -9.50
N GLY A 45 4.11 2.25 -9.90
CA GLY A 45 5.06 1.14 -9.88
C GLY A 45 5.33 0.60 -8.48
N VAL A 46 4.37 0.67 -7.56
CA VAL A 46 4.47 -0.06 -6.28
C VAL A 46 4.24 -1.54 -6.54
N GLU A 47 5.24 -2.37 -6.25
CA GLU A 47 5.15 -3.81 -6.50
C GLU A 47 4.41 -4.55 -5.38
N LYS A 48 4.69 -4.24 -4.10
CA LYS A 48 4.13 -4.96 -2.94
C LYS A 48 3.59 -4.03 -1.86
N ILE A 49 2.51 -4.45 -1.20
CA ILE A 49 1.89 -3.74 -0.07
C ILE A 49 1.88 -4.64 1.17
N TYR A 50 2.50 -4.15 2.24
CA TYR A 50 2.47 -4.76 3.56
C TYR A 50 1.76 -3.80 4.53
N ALA A 51 0.46 -3.96 4.72
CA ALA A 51 -0.36 -2.97 5.44
C ALA A 51 -1.09 -3.52 6.67
N GLY A 52 -1.36 -2.66 7.66
CA GLY A 52 -2.06 -3.03 8.90
C GLY A 52 -2.36 -1.84 9.81
N HIS A 53 -2.72 -2.11 11.07
CA HIS A 53 -3.00 -1.08 12.08
C HIS A 53 -4.05 -0.03 11.63
N CYS A 54 -3.64 1.22 11.43
CA CYS A 54 -4.51 2.35 11.08
C CYS A 54 -5.02 2.33 9.63
N THR A 55 -4.64 1.32 8.83
CA THR A 55 -5.21 1.13 7.49
C THR A 55 -6.71 0.81 7.54
N GLY A 56 -7.18 0.06 8.55
CA GLY A 56 -8.60 -0.33 8.67
C GLY A 56 -8.97 -1.57 7.86
N PHE A 57 -9.89 -2.40 8.38
CA PHE A 57 -10.19 -3.73 7.83
C PHE A 57 -10.72 -3.70 6.39
N GLU A 58 -11.71 -2.86 6.10
CA GLU A 58 -12.25 -2.70 4.74
C GLU A 58 -11.18 -2.28 3.74
N ALA A 59 -10.29 -1.36 4.13
CA ALA A 59 -9.21 -0.96 3.25
C ALA A 59 -8.19 -2.09 3.02
N LEU A 60 -7.92 -2.92 4.02
CA LEU A 60 -7.09 -4.13 3.84
C LEU A 60 -7.74 -5.11 2.86
N CYS A 61 -9.06 -5.29 2.88
CA CYS A 61 -9.77 -6.10 1.90
C CYS A 61 -9.60 -5.56 0.48
N VAL A 62 -9.82 -4.26 0.28
CA VAL A 62 -9.65 -3.62 -1.04
C VAL A 62 -8.20 -3.69 -1.52
N LEU A 63 -7.23 -3.48 -0.65
CA LEU A 63 -5.80 -3.64 -0.98
C LEU A 63 -5.48 -5.09 -1.35
N SER A 64 -6.04 -6.08 -0.64
CA SER A 64 -5.89 -7.50 -0.96
C SER A 64 -6.50 -7.84 -2.32
N GLU A 65 -7.68 -7.31 -2.65
CA GLU A 65 -8.33 -7.51 -3.95
C GLU A 65 -7.51 -6.89 -5.10
N THR A 66 -6.89 -5.74 -4.86
CA THR A 66 -6.16 -4.97 -5.88
C THR A 66 -4.76 -5.53 -6.13
N PHE A 67 -4.00 -5.82 -5.06
CA PHE A 67 -2.62 -6.28 -5.13
C PHE A 67 -2.47 -7.82 -5.12
N LYS A 68 -3.54 -8.57 -4.81
CA LYS A 68 -3.58 -10.03 -4.85
C LYS A 68 -2.41 -10.67 -4.08
N GLU A 69 -1.60 -11.50 -4.72
CA GLU A 69 -0.41 -12.15 -4.14
C GLU A 69 0.67 -11.17 -3.65
N ASN A 70 0.64 -9.92 -4.11
CA ASN A 70 1.56 -8.88 -3.70
C ASN A 70 1.09 -8.08 -2.46
N PHE A 71 -0.03 -8.48 -1.87
CA PHE A 71 -0.51 -7.95 -0.60
C PHE A 71 -0.21 -8.91 0.57
N LYS A 72 0.20 -8.35 1.71
CA LYS A 72 0.22 -9.10 2.98
C LYS A 72 -0.19 -8.20 4.15
N ARG A 73 -1.11 -8.69 4.98
CA ARG A 73 -1.42 -8.00 6.24
C ARG A 73 -0.24 -8.14 7.23
N ILE A 74 0.19 -7.03 7.81
CA ILE A 74 1.21 -7.04 8.87
C ILE A 74 0.58 -7.23 10.25
N TYR A 75 1.31 -7.89 11.15
CA TYR A 75 0.95 -8.16 12.54
C TYR A 75 2.22 -8.22 13.40
N CYS A 76 2.06 -8.21 14.73
CA CYS A 76 3.21 -8.31 15.65
C CYS A 76 3.99 -9.62 15.40
N GLY A 77 5.31 -9.52 15.23
CA GLY A 77 6.16 -10.67 14.89
C GLY A 77 6.14 -11.09 13.42
N ALA A 78 5.49 -10.33 12.53
CA ALA A 78 5.55 -10.60 11.10
C ALA A 78 7.00 -10.45 10.56
N VAL A 79 7.45 -11.46 9.81
CA VAL A 79 8.72 -11.43 9.08
C VAL A 79 8.44 -11.17 7.60
N ILE A 80 9.12 -10.17 7.04
CA ILE A 80 9.02 -9.76 5.64
C ILE A 80 10.38 -9.99 4.98
N LYS A 81 10.39 -10.69 3.85
CA LYS A 81 11.58 -10.89 3.00
C LYS A 81 11.32 -10.15 1.68
N LEU A 82 12.17 -9.20 1.34
CA LEU A 82 12.03 -8.34 0.17
C LEU A 82 12.92 -8.78 -0.98
#